data_AF-A0AA91GHU8-F1
#
_entry.id   AF-A0AA91GHU8-F1
#
_cell.length_a   1.000
_cell.length_b   1.000
_cell.length_c   1.000
_cell.angle_alpha   90.00
_cell.angle_beta   90.00
_cell.angle_gamma   90.00
#
_symmetry.space_group_name_H-M   'P 1'
#
loop_
_entity.id
_entity.type
_entity.pdbx_description
1 polymer ?
#
loop_
_entity_poly.entity_id
_entity_poly.type
_entity_poly.pdbx_seq_one_letter_code
_entity_poly.pdbx_strand_id
1 'polypeptide(L)'
;MNSIPKLPTTNNPRGHPTEFQQVILEKSQNFVGRAFVFTAISNFLQRHNRGYFTIVGAPGSGKSAILAKYVTENPHVIYYNAQIAGKNHAEEFLTTICTQIASSGETSLHSLLQQVSDELEPQQKFIIAIDALDAIDRTNQTPGSNLFYLPRYLPRGVYFLLTRRPYIKKKSGLLIEAPSQILDLAEYPEQNREDVQAYIRQYFTSEQEFITQLTTKSENNFMYLSQILPAISEGFYSEPFEFVETFDPRVVQPPGLEAYYQQHFLKMIPSNSSSQEREWKLSVLKVLVQFSSPSGYALGTSTTNAVPKTDGSAVSAEAERCLQQFAHMIDADEYDVEETLENWLEFLTLQQIDRKIHYSLYHFSFRNFLWKQLNLGA
;
A
#
# COMPACT_ATOMS: atom_id res chain seq x y z
N MET A 1 -10.13 48.54 16.12
CA MET A 1 -9.59 47.29 16.69
C MET A 1 -10.68 46.24 16.58
N ASN A 2 -10.76 45.54 15.46
CA ASN A 2 -11.67 44.41 15.30
C ASN A 2 -10.86 43.16 15.62
N SER A 3 -11.03 42.66 16.83
CA SER A 3 -10.55 41.33 17.23
C SER A 3 -11.20 40.30 16.30
N ILE A 4 -10.36 39.69 15.47
CA ILE A 4 -10.68 38.52 14.65
C ILE A 4 -11.21 37.43 15.59
N PRO A 5 -12.27 36.67 15.23
CA PRO A 5 -12.76 35.60 16.08
C PRO A 5 -11.63 34.59 16.29
N LYS A 6 -11.38 34.20 17.56
CA LYS A 6 -10.55 33.03 17.89
C LYS A 6 -10.95 31.88 16.97
N LEU A 7 -9.99 31.29 16.25
CA LEU A 7 -10.23 30.05 15.52
C LEU A 7 -10.88 29.03 16.47
N PRO A 8 -11.78 28.16 15.99
CA PRO A 8 -12.37 27.14 16.83
C PRO A 8 -11.27 26.33 17.51
N THR A 9 -11.48 25.94 18.76
CA THR A 9 -10.65 25.00 19.55
C THR A 9 -10.42 23.63 18.88
N THR A 10 -10.91 23.44 17.66
CA THR A 10 -10.81 22.24 16.84
C THR A 10 -9.86 22.50 15.68
N ASN A 11 -8.80 21.70 15.58
CA ASN A 11 -7.80 21.81 14.51
C ASN A 11 -8.35 21.57 13.08
N ASN A 12 -9.59 21.07 12.95
CA ASN A 12 -10.28 20.84 11.66
C ASN A 12 -11.71 21.44 11.69
N PRO A 13 -11.84 22.78 11.72
CA PRO A 13 -13.12 23.44 11.94
C PRO A 13 -14.14 23.25 10.81
N ARG A 14 -13.70 22.96 9.58
CA ARG A 14 -14.61 22.71 8.44
C ARG A 14 -14.94 21.24 8.22
N GLY A 15 -14.32 20.34 8.98
CA GLY A 15 -14.39 18.91 8.74
C GLY A 15 -13.67 18.50 7.44
N HIS A 16 -13.72 17.22 7.15
CA HIS A 16 -13.09 16.67 5.94
C HIS A 16 -13.95 16.95 4.69
N PRO A 17 -13.36 17.26 3.53
CA PRO A 17 -14.06 17.30 2.24
C PRO A 17 -14.87 16.03 1.96
N THR A 18 -15.96 16.14 1.20
CA THR A 18 -16.88 15.01 0.93
C THR A 18 -16.16 13.81 0.32
N GLU A 19 -15.27 14.04 -0.65
CA GLU A 19 -14.49 12.96 -1.26
C GLU A 19 -13.61 12.21 -0.25
N PHE A 20 -13.13 12.91 0.78
CA PHE A 20 -12.30 12.33 1.83
C PHE A 20 -13.14 11.61 2.88
N GLN A 21 -14.32 12.15 3.23
CA GLN A 21 -15.27 11.47 4.12
C GLN A 21 -15.68 10.12 3.56
N GLN A 22 -15.96 10.05 2.26
CA GLN A 22 -16.30 8.80 1.59
C GLN A 22 -15.18 7.76 1.75
N VAL A 23 -13.93 8.15 1.47
CA VAL A 23 -12.78 7.25 1.65
C VAL A 23 -12.59 6.84 3.11
N ILE A 24 -12.71 7.77 4.07
CA ILE A 24 -12.59 7.46 5.49
C ILE A 24 -13.64 6.42 5.91
N LEU A 25 -14.90 6.61 5.50
CA LEU A 25 -15.99 5.68 5.81
C LEU A 25 -15.76 4.30 5.18
N GLU A 26 -15.47 4.26 3.88
CA GLU A 26 -15.23 3.01 3.15
C GLU A 26 -14.04 2.23 3.70
N LYS A 27 -12.92 2.92 4.02
CA LYS A 27 -11.69 2.26 4.48
C LYS A 27 -11.67 1.92 5.97
N SER A 28 -12.51 2.56 6.78
CA SER A 28 -12.62 2.24 8.22
C SER A 28 -13.73 1.23 8.54
N GLN A 29 -14.57 0.89 7.55
CA GLN A 29 -15.63 -0.10 7.73
C GLN A 29 -15.06 -1.48 8.09
N ASN A 30 -15.65 -2.13 9.09
CA ASN A 30 -15.23 -3.44 9.60
C ASN A 30 -13.74 -3.52 9.98
N PHE A 31 -13.14 -2.39 10.38
CA PHE A 31 -11.73 -2.35 10.77
C PHE A 31 -11.45 -3.24 12.00
N VAL A 32 -10.36 -4.02 11.94
CA VAL A 32 -9.94 -4.92 13.01
C VAL A 32 -8.44 -4.76 13.30
N GLY A 33 -8.09 -4.83 14.59
CA GLY A 33 -6.72 -5.06 15.02
C GLY A 33 -5.81 -3.83 14.94
N ARG A 34 -4.54 -4.05 14.62
CA ARG A 34 -3.50 -3.02 14.42
C ARG A 34 -3.14 -2.24 15.67
N ALA A 35 -3.40 -2.80 16.85
CA ALA A 35 -3.11 -2.16 18.14
C ALA A 35 -1.63 -1.75 18.26
N PHE A 36 -0.71 -2.55 17.71
CA PHE A 36 0.72 -2.25 17.71
C PHE A 36 1.05 -0.98 16.92
N VAL A 37 0.33 -0.69 15.82
CA VAL A 37 0.53 0.51 15.00
C VAL A 37 0.05 1.75 15.75
N PHE A 38 -1.15 1.71 16.33
CA PHE A 38 -1.69 2.84 17.10
C PHE A 38 -0.88 3.11 18.36
N THR A 39 -0.36 2.06 19.00
CA THR A 39 0.57 2.18 20.13
C THR A 39 1.86 2.89 19.69
N ALA A 40 2.42 2.52 18.54
CA ALA A 40 3.61 3.18 17.99
C ALA A 40 3.36 4.65 17.65
N ILE A 41 2.21 4.98 17.05
CA ILE A 41 1.80 6.38 16.80
C ILE A 41 1.70 7.15 18.12
N SER A 42 1.01 6.61 19.12
CA SER A 42 0.85 7.25 20.43
C SER A 42 2.21 7.51 21.11
N ASN A 43 3.09 6.50 21.12
CA ASN A 43 4.44 6.62 21.67
C ASN A 43 5.26 7.69 20.97
N PHE A 44 5.19 7.76 19.63
CA PHE A 44 5.85 8.81 18.85
C PHE A 44 5.35 10.21 19.20
N LEU A 45 4.03 10.40 19.26
CA LEU A 45 3.38 11.66 19.59
C LEU A 45 3.61 12.10 21.05
N GLN A 46 3.98 11.18 21.95
CA GLN A 46 4.35 11.50 23.35
C GLN A 46 5.84 11.81 23.48
N ARG A 47 6.70 11.10 22.75
CA ARG A 47 8.16 11.22 22.83
C ARG A 47 8.68 12.50 22.17
N HIS A 48 8.07 12.91 21.07
CA HIS A 48 8.49 14.07 20.29
C HIS A 48 7.50 15.21 20.45
N ASN A 49 7.98 16.45 20.28
CA ASN A 49 7.12 17.64 20.28
C ASN A 49 6.74 18.13 18.88
N ARG A 50 7.14 17.39 17.84
CA ARG A 50 6.86 17.58 16.40
C ARG A 50 7.44 16.38 15.64
N GLY A 51 6.99 16.11 14.42
CA GLY A 51 7.69 15.14 13.57
C GLY A 51 6.83 14.41 12.53
N TYR A 52 7.48 13.48 11.82
CA TYR A 52 6.86 12.64 10.79
C TYR A 52 6.80 11.18 11.25
N PHE A 53 5.61 10.59 11.30
CA PHE A 53 5.43 9.16 11.49
C PHE A 53 4.98 8.54 10.17
N THR A 54 5.71 7.56 9.64
CA THR A 54 5.40 6.94 8.35
C THR A 54 5.08 5.46 8.51
N ILE A 55 3.90 5.05 8.05
CA ILE A 55 3.50 3.65 7.91
C ILE A 55 3.86 3.18 6.50
N VAL A 56 4.69 2.14 6.42
CA VAL A 56 5.13 1.52 5.17
C VAL A 56 4.55 0.12 5.07
N GLY A 57 4.27 -0.35 3.85
CA GLY A 57 3.82 -1.71 3.63
C GLY A 57 3.39 -1.96 2.19
N ALA A 58 3.37 -3.24 1.80
CA ALA A 58 2.97 -3.70 0.48
C ALA A 58 1.53 -3.30 0.10
N PRO A 59 1.13 -3.38 -1.18
CA PRO A 59 -0.25 -3.15 -1.57
C PRO A 59 -1.23 -4.10 -0.86
N GLY A 60 -2.38 -3.58 -0.46
CA GLY A 60 -3.38 -4.37 0.26
C GLY A 60 -3.08 -4.67 1.74
N SER A 61 -1.94 -4.22 2.27
CA SER A 61 -1.58 -4.37 3.69
C SER A 61 -2.43 -3.56 4.68
N GLY A 62 -3.44 -2.80 4.24
CA GLY A 62 -4.34 -2.06 5.14
C GLY A 62 -3.88 -0.68 5.60
N LYS A 63 -2.81 -0.10 5.02
CA LYS A 63 -2.31 1.24 5.40
C LYS A 63 -3.37 2.34 5.41
N SER A 64 -4.13 2.47 4.31
CA SER A 64 -5.20 3.46 4.18
C SER A 64 -6.33 3.23 5.18
N ALA A 65 -6.62 1.96 5.50
CA ALA A 65 -7.60 1.60 6.54
C ALA A 65 -7.13 2.01 7.93
N ILE A 66 -5.84 1.83 8.25
CA ILE A 66 -5.25 2.27 9.52
C ILE A 66 -5.36 3.79 9.66
N LEU A 67 -5.01 4.54 8.61
CA LEU A 67 -5.06 5.99 8.65
C LEU A 67 -6.50 6.51 8.71
N ALA A 68 -7.42 5.91 7.95
CA ALA A 68 -8.85 6.21 8.02
C ALA A 68 -9.41 5.97 9.44
N LYS A 69 -9.11 4.80 10.03
CA LYS A 69 -9.51 4.47 11.41
C LYS A 69 -8.97 5.48 12.42
N TYR A 70 -7.71 5.88 12.30
CA TYR A 70 -7.11 6.92 13.15
C TYR A 70 -7.89 8.23 13.07
N VAL A 71 -8.24 8.67 11.86
CA VAL A 71 -8.97 9.92 11.63
C VAL A 71 -10.42 9.82 12.13
N THR A 72 -11.09 8.68 11.97
CA THR A 72 -12.42 8.45 12.53
C THR A 72 -12.45 8.62 14.05
N GLU A 73 -11.41 8.15 14.75
CA GLU A 73 -11.28 8.28 16.21
C GLU A 73 -10.75 9.66 16.65
N ASN A 74 -10.15 10.40 15.72
CA ASN A 74 -9.54 11.70 15.95
C ASN A 74 -10.00 12.71 14.89
N PRO A 75 -11.27 13.15 14.90
CA PRO A 75 -11.86 13.97 13.83
C PRO A 75 -11.21 15.36 13.65
N HIS A 76 -10.43 15.80 14.65
CA HIS A 76 -9.64 17.03 14.61
C HIS A 76 -8.37 16.90 13.74
N VAL A 77 -7.99 15.69 13.34
CA VAL A 77 -6.87 15.45 12.43
C VAL A 77 -7.26 15.88 11.02
N ILE A 78 -6.38 16.63 10.36
CA ILE A 78 -6.51 16.98 8.95
C ILE A 78 -6.21 15.74 8.13
N TYR A 79 -7.07 15.39 7.17
CA TYR A 79 -6.86 14.22 6.32
C TYR A 79 -6.71 14.64 4.86
N TYR A 80 -5.81 13.98 4.15
CA TYR A 80 -5.58 14.16 2.73
C TYR A 80 -5.27 12.81 2.09
N ASN A 81 -5.84 12.54 0.92
CA ASN A 81 -5.56 11.31 0.18
C ASN A 81 -5.09 11.64 -1.24
N ALA A 82 -3.84 11.29 -1.54
CA ALA A 82 -3.22 11.58 -2.82
C ALA A 82 -3.65 10.63 -3.96
N GLN A 83 -4.39 9.56 -3.68
CA GLN A 83 -4.93 8.67 -4.72
C GLN A 83 -6.24 9.17 -5.33
N ILE A 84 -6.90 10.15 -4.72
CA ILE A 84 -8.10 10.74 -5.30
C ILE A 84 -7.71 11.52 -6.56
N ALA A 85 -8.49 11.34 -7.63
CA ALA A 85 -8.24 11.98 -8.91
C ALA A 85 -8.12 13.51 -8.75
N GLY A 86 -7.03 14.09 -9.28
CA GLY A 86 -6.71 15.51 -9.17
C GLY A 86 -6.04 15.93 -7.86
N LYS A 87 -6.06 15.10 -6.81
CA LYS A 87 -5.46 15.36 -5.48
C LYS A 87 -4.02 14.88 -5.35
N ASN A 88 -3.34 14.61 -6.46
CA ASN A 88 -1.96 14.15 -6.48
C ASN A 88 -0.93 15.25 -6.79
N HIS A 89 -1.36 16.52 -6.82
CA HIS A 89 -0.50 17.69 -7.10
C HIS A 89 -0.33 18.59 -5.86
N ALA A 90 0.82 19.27 -5.79
CA ALA A 90 1.20 20.06 -4.62
C ALA A 90 0.33 21.32 -4.40
N GLU A 91 -0.11 21.97 -5.47
CA GLU A 91 -0.99 23.15 -5.38
C GLU A 91 -2.35 22.79 -4.77
N GLU A 92 -2.89 21.64 -5.18
CA GLU A 92 -4.16 21.13 -4.69
C GLU A 92 -4.05 20.68 -3.22
N PHE A 93 -2.89 20.13 -2.83
CA PHE A 93 -2.60 19.79 -1.45
C PHE A 93 -2.71 21.02 -0.54
N LEU A 94 -1.96 22.09 -0.82
CA LEU A 94 -1.99 23.30 0.00
C LEU A 94 -3.40 23.90 0.08
N THR A 95 -4.08 24.00 -1.07
CA THR A 95 -5.46 24.53 -1.16
C THR A 95 -6.43 23.74 -0.27
N THR A 96 -6.32 22.41 -0.27
CA THR A 96 -7.18 21.53 0.51
C THR A 96 -6.88 21.63 2.01
N ILE A 97 -5.60 21.72 2.41
CA ILE A 97 -5.21 21.89 3.81
C ILE A 97 -5.72 23.24 4.34
N CYS A 98 -5.49 24.33 3.61
CA CYS A 98 -5.99 25.67 3.93
C CYS A 98 -7.52 25.68 4.12
N THR A 99 -8.25 24.97 3.25
CA THR A 99 -9.71 24.85 3.34
C THR A 99 -10.15 24.18 4.64
N GLN A 100 -9.54 23.05 5.02
CA GLN A 100 -9.92 22.30 6.23
C GLN A 100 -9.70 23.11 7.51
N ILE A 101 -8.61 23.85 7.59
CA ILE A 101 -8.28 24.72 8.74
C ILE A 101 -8.96 26.10 8.71
N ALA A 102 -9.79 26.37 7.70
CA ALA A 102 -10.43 27.67 7.47
C ALA A 102 -9.45 28.87 7.35
N SER A 103 -8.23 28.63 6.87
CA SER A 103 -7.25 29.66 6.58
C SER A 103 -7.32 30.05 5.09
N SER A 104 -7.21 31.35 4.81
CA SER A 104 -7.22 31.89 3.44
C SER A 104 -6.02 32.79 3.23
N GLY A 105 -5.31 32.64 2.10
CA GLY A 105 -4.26 33.57 1.67
C GLY A 105 -2.83 33.06 1.85
N GLU A 106 -2.62 31.90 2.47
CA GLU A 106 -1.28 31.30 2.57
C GLU A 106 -0.82 30.72 1.23
N THR A 107 0.32 31.19 0.74
CA THR A 107 0.97 30.71 -0.49
C THR A 107 2.03 29.65 -0.21
N SER A 108 2.34 29.40 1.07
CA SER A 108 3.39 28.49 1.50
C SER A 108 2.92 27.63 2.67
N LEU A 109 3.12 26.32 2.54
CA LEU A 109 2.87 25.37 3.62
C LEU A 109 3.70 25.68 4.86
N HIS A 110 4.94 26.16 4.71
CA HIS A 110 5.80 26.46 5.85
C HIS A 110 5.23 27.60 6.71
N SER A 111 4.83 28.71 6.07
CA SER A 111 4.23 29.87 6.74
C SER A 111 2.94 29.48 7.44
N LEU A 112 2.09 28.71 6.77
CA LEU A 112 0.85 28.20 7.34
C LEU A 112 1.08 27.38 8.61
N LEU A 113 2.00 26.42 8.57
CA LEU A 113 2.29 25.57 9.72
C LEU A 113 2.90 26.37 10.89
N GLN A 114 3.69 27.39 10.59
CA GLN A 114 4.26 28.28 11.60
C GLN A 114 3.17 29.11 12.28
N GLN A 115 2.25 29.71 11.51
CA GLN A 115 1.11 30.43 12.06
C GLN A 115 0.26 29.53 12.97
N VAL A 116 -0.09 28.33 12.50
CA VAL A 116 -0.86 27.37 13.30
C VAL A 116 -0.11 27.04 14.59
N SER A 117 1.20 26.78 14.52
CA SER A 117 2.04 26.45 15.67
C SER A 117 2.06 27.55 16.73
N ASP A 118 2.11 28.82 16.32
CA ASP A 118 2.13 29.96 17.23
C ASP A 118 0.81 30.15 17.99
N GLU A 119 -0.29 29.65 17.42
CA GLU A 119 -1.64 29.69 18.01
C GLU A 119 -1.99 28.43 18.82
N LEU A 120 -1.12 27.40 18.84
CA LEU A 120 -1.39 26.16 19.59
C LEU A 120 -1.31 26.37 21.10
N GLU A 121 -2.31 25.87 21.82
CA GLU A 121 -2.27 25.79 23.28
C GLU A 121 -1.17 24.82 23.76
N PRO A 122 -0.67 24.97 25.00
CA PRO A 122 0.30 24.03 25.57
C PRO A 122 -0.19 22.59 25.47
N GLN A 123 0.63 21.71 24.89
CA GLN A 123 0.35 20.28 24.65
C GLN A 123 -0.68 19.97 23.54
N GLN A 124 -1.31 20.98 22.94
CA GLN A 124 -2.14 20.78 21.74
C GLN A 124 -1.25 20.30 20.57
N LYS A 125 -1.77 19.37 19.78
CA LYS A 125 -1.08 18.78 18.63
C LYS A 125 -1.87 19.06 17.38
N PHE A 126 -1.22 19.64 16.38
CA PHE A 126 -1.76 19.79 15.04
C PHE A 126 -1.23 18.65 14.17
N ILE A 127 -2.14 17.80 13.67
CA ILE A 127 -1.77 16.57 12.95
C ILE A 127 -2.37 16.60 11.55
N ILE A 128 -1.52 16.40 10.55
CA ILE A 128 -1.92 16.18 9.16
C ILE A 128 -1.62 14.74 8.77
N ALA A 129 -2.68 13.99 8.46
CA ALA A 129 -2.62 12.63 7.93
C ALA A 129 -2.67 12.65 6.40
N ILE A 130 -1.60 12.17 5.75
CA ILE A 130 -1.50 12.08 4.29
C ILE A 130 -1.44 10.61 3.88
N ASP A 131 -2.48 10.16 3.19
CA ASP A 131 -2.57 8.82 2.65
C ASP A 131 -1.93 8.74 1.25
N ALA A 132 -1.20 7.65 1.03
CA ALA A 132 -0.62 7.23 -0.25
C ALA A 132 0.34 8.26 -0.88
N LEU A 133 1.41 8.62 -0.16
CA LEU A 133 2.47 9.48 -0.71
C LEU A 133 3.11 8.94 -2.01
N ASP A 134 3.05 7.63 -2.25
CA ASP A 134 3.49 7.00 -3.49
C ASP A 134 2.68 7.41 -4.73
N ALA A 135 1.48 7.97 -4.56
CA ALA A 135 0.63 8.43 -5.66
C ALA A 135 0.90 9.87 -6.12
N ILE A 136 1.80 10.60 -5.45
CA ILE A 136 2.08 12.00 -5.74
C ILE A 136 2.72 12.15 -7.12
N ASP A 137 2.14 13.02 -7.93
CA ASP A 137 2.70 13.42 -9.21
C ASP A 137 3.72 14.55 -9.01
N ARG A 138 4.95 14.30 -9.47
CA ARG A 138 6.08 15.23 -9.35
C ARG A 138 6.32 16.03 -10.63
N THR A 139 5.60 15.76 -11.71
CA THR A 139 5.84 16.36 -13.04
C THR A 139 5.84 17.88 -13.01
N ASN A 140 4.93 18.47 -12.24
CA ASN A 140 4.79 19.92 -12.10
C ASN A 140 5.48 20.49 -10.84
N GLN A 141 6.12 19.66 -10.02
CA GLN A 141 6.87 20.13 -8.87
C GLN A 141 8.27 20.60 -9.27
N THR A 142 8.80 21.59 -8.53
CA THR A 142 10.18 22.05 -8.74
C THR A 142 11.16 20.88 -8.57
N PRO A 143 12.07 20.63 -9.53
CA PRO A 143 13.05 19.53 -9.43
C PRO A 143 13.87 19.61 -8.13
N GLY A 144 14.00 18.48 -7.43
CA GLY A 144 14.73 18.39 -6.15
C GLY A 144 13.96 18.93 -4.93
N SER A 145 12.73 19.42 -5.11
CA SER A 145 11.84 19.76 -3.99
C SER A 145 11.32 18.51 -3.28
N ASN A 146 10.85 18.70 -2.04
CA ASN A 146 10.21 17.64 -1.28
C ASN A 146 8.84 17.30 -1.86
N LEU A 147 8.36 16.06 -1.67
CA LEU A 147 6.97 15.68 -1.97
C LEU A 147 5.98 16.70 -1.39
N PHE A 148 5.04 17.22 -2.21
CA PHE A 148 4.08 18.25 -1.80
C PHE A 148 4.69 19.51 -1.14
N TYR A 149 5.97 19.78 -1.38
CA TYR A 149 6.74 20.81 -0.67
C TYR A 149 6.70 20.66 0.86
N LEU A 150 6.56 19.43 1.36
CA LEU A 150 6.62 19.14 2.80
C LEU A 150 7.91 19.72 3.39
N PRO A 151 7.85 20.38 4.57
CA PRO A 151 9.02 21.07 5.10
C PRO A 151 9.99 20.09 5.76
N ARG A 152 11.30 20.31 5.58
CA ARG A 152 12.33 19.48 6.20
C ARG A 152 12.30 19.57 7.73
N TYR A 153 12.06 20.78 8.24
CA TYR A 153 11.87 21.08 9.66
C TYR A 153 10.41 21.39 9.94
N LEU A 154 9.94 21.07 11.14
CA LEU A 154 8.57 21.35 11.57
C LEU A 154 8.58 22.34 12.73
N PRO A 155 7.59 23.25 12.82
CA PRO A 155 7.38 24.04 14.02
C PRO A 155 6.80 23.16 15.15
N ARG A 156 6.78 23.68 16.39
CA ARG A 156 6.40 22.88 17.57
C ARG A 156 4.91 22.51 17.50
N GLY A 157 4.57 21.31 17.96
CA GLY A 157 3.20 20.81 18.01
C GLY A 157 2.66 20.33 16.67
N VAL A 158 3.41 20.44 15.57
CA VAL A 158 3.01 19.98 14.24
C VAL A 158 3.54 18.57 13.95
N TYR A 159 2.65 17.70 13.50
CA TYR A 159 2.97 16.32 13.12
C TYR A 159 2.36 15.94 11.78
N PHE A 160 3.04 15.04 11.10
CA PHE A 160 2.53 14.37 9.92
C PHE A 160 2.44 12.87 10.15
N LEU A 161 1.29 12.29 9.82
CA LEU A 161 1.09 10.85 9.74
C LEU A 161 1.00 10.46 8.27
N LEU A 162 1.95 9.67 7.80
CA LEU A 162 2.12 9.38 6.38
C LEU A 162 1.88 7.89 6.14
N THR A 163 1.25 7.55 5.02
CA THR A 163 1.29 6.18 4.50
C THR A 163 1.97 6.16 3.14
N ARG A 164 2.71 5.09 2.87
CA ARG A 164 3.29 4.87 1.54
C ARG A 164 3.64 3.41 1.30
N ARG A 165 3.92 3.08 0.04
CA ARG A 165 4.56 1.82 -0.35
C ARG A 165 6.09 1.86 -0.14
N PRO A 166 6.76 0.69 -0.09
CA PRO A 166 8.22 0.61 -0.06
C PRO A 166 8.84 1.28 -1.29
N TYR A 167 10.01 1.89 -1.12
CA TYR A 167 10.83 2.46 -2.21
C TYR A 167 12.31 2.41 -1.83
N ILE A 168 13.18 2.67 -2.81
CA ILE A 168 14.60 2.93 -2.55
C ILE A 168 14.75 4.31 -1.93
N LYS A 169 15.44 4.39 -0.79
CA LYS A 169 15.60 5.64 -0.03
C LYS A 169 16.11 6.82 -0.89
N LYS A 170 17.01 6.55 -1.84
CA LYS A 170 17.53 7.53 -2.81
C LYS A 170 16.45 8.09 -3.76
N LYS A 171 15.41 7.32 -4.06
CA LYS A 171 14.27 7.69 -4.93
C LYS A 171 13.04 8.16 -4.14
N SER A 172 13.12 8.16 -2.81
CA SER A 172 12.03 8.56 -1.91
C SER A 172 11.37 9.90 -2.26
N GLY A 173 12.17 10.87 -2.69
CA GLY A 173 11.77 12.27 -2.81
C GLY A 173 11.36 12.92 -1.48
N LEU A 174 11.53 12.23 -0.35
CA LEU A 174 11.13 12.70 0.98
C LEU A 174 12.37 13.11 1.78
N LEU A 175 12.60 14.41 1.91
CA LEU A 175 13.73 14.99 2.62
C LEU A 175 13.24 15.55 3.97
N ILE A 176 13.55 14.89 5.07
CA ILE A 176 13.09 15.25 6.41
C ILE A 176 14.30 15.37 7.36
N GLU A 177 14.32 16.44 8.15
CA GLU A 177 15.30 16.69 9.22
C GLU A 177 14.65 16.82 10.60
N ALA A 178 13.32 16.94 10.66
CA ALA A 178 12.54 16.82 11.89
C ALA A 178 12.61 15.38 12.45
N PRO A 179 12.32 15.18 13.75
CA PRO A 179 12.17 13.83 14.31
C PRO A 179 11.23 13.00 13.45
N SER A 180 11.65 11.78 13.11
CA SER A 180 10.86 10.89 12.28
C SER A 180 10.96 9.45 12.73
N GLN A 181 9.88 8.71 12.51
CA GLN A 181 9.80 7.29 12.78
C GLN A 181 9.11 6.60 11.60
N ILE A 182 9.66 5.47 11.18
CA ILE A 182 9.08 4.60 10.17
C ILE A 182 8.63 3.33 10.89
N LEU A 183 7.41 2.88 10.60
CA LEU A 183 6.89 1.57 10.98
C LEU A 183 6.58 0.83 9.69
N ASP A 184 7.40 -0.17 9.36
CA ASP A 184 7.12 -1.06 8.24
C ASP A 184 6.25 -2.21 8.73
N LEU A 185 5.07 -2.36 8.14
CA LEU A 185 4.14 -3.44 8.48
C LEU A 185 4.77 -4.82 8.24
N ALA A 186 5.71 -4.95 7.31
CA ALA A 186 6.39 -6.23 7.04
C ALA A 186 7.24 -6.73 8.23
N GLU A 187 7.65 -5.83 9.15
CA GLU A 187 8.44 -6.18 10.34
C GLU A 187 7.60 -6.77 11.49
N TYR A 188 6.29 -6.91 11.32
CA TYR A 188 5.35 -7.39 12.34
C TYR A 188 4.52 -8.60 11.86
N PRO A 189 5.15 -9.69 11.39
CA PRO A 189 4.44 -10.81 10.77
C PRO A 189 3.45 -11.49 11.73
N GLU A 190 3.81 -11.67 13.00
CA GLU A 190 2.95 -12.32 13.99
C GLU A 190 1.71 -11.47 14.32
N GLN A 191 1.89 -10.17 14.59
CA GLN A 191 0.78 -9.27 14.88
C GLN A 191 -0.15 -9.11 13.67
N ASN A 192 0.41 -9.02 12.45
CA ASN A 192 -0.39 -9.00 11.24
C ASN A 192 -1.21 -10.29 11.09
N ARG A 193 -0.61 -11.45 11.38
CA ARG A 193 -1.29 -12.74 11.31
C ARG A 193 -2.44 -12.83 12.31
N GLU A 194 -2.23 -12.36 13.54
CA GLU A 194 -3.29 -12.28 14.57
C GLU A 194 -4.45 -11.39 14.11
N ASP A 195 -4.14 -10.20 13.58
CA ASP A 195 -5.15 -9.26 13.06
C ASP A 195 -5.94 -9.86 11.88
N VAL A 196 -5.27 -10.59 11.00
CA VAL A 196 -5.89 -11.29 9.86
C VAL A 196 -6.84 -12.38 10.33
N GLN A 197 -6.41 -13.21 11.29
CA GLN A 197 -7.29 -14.22 11.87
C GLN A 197 -8.51 -13.59 12.54
N ALA A 198 -8.32 -12.49 13.27
CA ALA A 198 -9.42 -11.75 13.89
C ALA A 198 -10.40 -11.20 12.83
N TYR A 199 -9.90 -10.71 11.69
CA TYR A 199 -10.74 -10.25 10.59
C TYR A 199 -11.53 -11.38 9.94
N ILE A 200 -10.89 -12.52 9.63
CA ILE A 200 -11.59 -13.70 9.09
C ILE A 200 -12.67 -14.21 10.06
N ARG A 201 -12.40 -14.17 11.38
CA ARG A 201 -13.35 -14.58 12.42
C ARG A 201 -14.63 -13.75 12.48
N GLN A 202 -14.67 -12.57 11.86
CA GLN A 202 -15.92 -11.81 11.72
C GLN A 202 -16.91 -12.48 10.75
N TYR A 203 -16.41 -13.30 9.83
CA TYR A 203 -17.22 -13.98 8.81
C TYR A 203 -17.44 -15.45 9.18
N PHE A 204 -16.42 -16.13 9.71
CA PHE A 204 -16.46 -17.57 10.01
C PHE A 204 -15.94 -17.83 11.43
N THR A 205 -16.75 -18.46 12.31
CA THR A 205 -16.37 -18.66 13.72
C THR A 205 -16.10 -20.12 14.10
N SER A 206 -16.74 -21.09 13.43
CA SER A 206 -16.69 -22.51 13.78
C SER A 206 -15.66 -23.35 13.02
N GLU A 207 -15.05 -22.82 11.96
CA GLU A 207 -14.25 -23.60 11.00
C GLU A 207 -12.76 -23.30 11.13
N GLN A 208 -12.12 -23.81 12.19
CA GLN A 208 -10.73 -23.46 12.51
C GLN A 208 -9.72 -23.87 11.43
N GLU A 209 -9.93 -25.00 10.78
CA GLU A 209 -9.08 -25.46 9.68
C GLU A 209 -9.18 -24.50 8.49
N PHE A 210 -10.39 -24.13 8.09
CA PHE A 210 -10.63 -23.15 7.04
C PHE A 210 -10.02 -21.78 7.35
N ILE A 211 -10.20 -21.27 8.58
CA ILE A 211 -9.59 -20.00 9.02
C ILE A 211 -8.07 -20.09 8.92
N THR A 212 -7.47 -21.21 9.31
CA THR A 212 -6.02 -21.42 9.27
C THR A 212 -5.51 -21.45 7.83
N GLN A 213 -6.19 -22.18 6.94
CA GLN A 213 -5.86 -22.24 5.53
C GLN A 213 -5.99 -20.85 4.88
N LEU A 214 -7.13 -20.19 5.05
CA LEU A 214 -7.39 -18.86 4.46
C LEU A 214 -6.44 -17.80 5.02
N THR A 215 -6.08 -17.85 6.31
CA THR A 215 -5.06 -16.97 6.90
C THR A 215 -3.72 -17.13 6.16
N THR A 216 -3.28 -18.37 5.98
CA THR A 216 -2.02 -18.69 5.31
C THR A 216 -2.05 -18.22 3.85
N LYS A 217 -3.12 -18.58 3.12
CA LYS A 217 -3.31 -18.20 1.72
C LYS A 217 -3.47 -16.70 1.55
N SER A 218 -3.98 -15.97 2.53
CA SER A 218 -4.11 -14.51 2.41
C SER A 218 -2.78 -13.77 2.34
N GLU A 219 -1.67 -14.38 2.78
CA GLU A 219 -0.35 -13.73 2.92
C GLU A 219 -0.43 -12.38 3.66
N ASN A 220 -1.29 -12.30 4.68
CA ASN A 220 -1.62 -11.09 5.43
C ASN A 220 -2.17 -9.91 4.59
N ASN A 221 -2.72 -10.20 3.41
CA ASN A 221 -3.26 -9.21 2.51
C ASN A 221 -4.75 -8.94 2.78
N PHE A 222 -5.03 -7.85 3.50
CA PHE A 222 -6.38 -7.42 3.82
C PHE A 222 -7.21 -7.03 2.59
N MET A 223 -6.59 -6.50 1.52
CA MET A 223 -7.34 -6.20 0.29
C MET A 223 -7.86 -7.49 -0.35
N TYR A 224 -7.04 -8.52 -0.44
CA TYR A 224 -7.46 -9.84 -0.90
C TYR A 224 -8.64 -10.36 -0.04
N LEU A 225 -8.49 -10.37 1.28
CA LEU A 225 -9.56 -10.83 2.19
C LEU A 225 -10.84 -9.99 2.10
N SER A 226 -10.71 -8.67 1.94
CA SER A 226 -11.87 -7.77 1.83
C SER A 226 -12.73 -8.05 0.60
N GLN A 227 -12.19 -8.71 -0.42
CA GLN A 227 -12.92 -9.11 -1.61
C GLN A 227 -13.40 -10.57 -1.53
N ILE A 228 -12.58 -11.44 -0.93
CA ILE A 228 -12.84 -12.88 -0.88
C ILE A 228 -13.87 -13.24 0.19
N LEU A 229 -13.80 -12.64 1.38
CA LEU A 229 -14.73 -12.96 2.46
C LEU A 229 -16.19 -12.60 2.11
N PRO A 230 -16.50 -11.40 1.57
CA PRO A 230 -17.85 -11.12 1.09
C PRO A 230 -18.28 -12.06 -0.04
N ALA A 231 -17.42 -12.31 -1.03
CA ALA A 231 -17.73 -13.21 -2.14
C ALA A 231 -18.10 -14.63 -1.66
N ILE A 232 -17.39 -15.16 -0.67
CA ILE A 232 -17.74 -16.45 -0.06
C ILE A 232 -19.09 -16.35 0.67
N SER A 233 -19.28 -15.32 1.51
CA SER A 233 -20.52 -15.15 2.28
C SER A 233 -21.76 -14.94 1.42
N GLU A 234 -21.60 -14.38 0.22
CA GLU A 234 -22.65 -14.11 -0.76
C GLU A 234 -22.85 -15.27 -1.75
N GLY A 235 -22.11 -16.37 -1.61
CA GLY A 235 -22.27 -17.56 -2.46
C GLY A 235 -21.70 -17.41 -3.87
N PHE A 236 -20.73 -16.52 -4.08
CA PHE A 236 -20.03 -16.37 -5.37
C PHE A 236 -19.30 -17.65 -5.78
N TYR A 237 -18.78 -18.40 -4.80
CA TYR A 237 -18.15 -19.70 -5.00
C TYR A 237 -19.14 -20.82 -4.64
N SER A 238 -19.34 -21.75 -5.58
CA SER A 238 -20.17 -22.94 -5.31
C SER A 238 -19.55 -23.85 -4.26
N GLU A 239 -18.23 -23.98 -4.26
CA GLU A 239 -17.46 -24.81 -3.31
C GLU A 239 -16.29 -23.99 -2.71
N PRO A 240 -16.56 -23.11 -1.72
CA PRO A 240 -15.56 -22.18 -1.20
C PRO A 240 -14.40 -22.87 -0.46
N PHE A 241 -14.63 -24.05 0.13
CA PHE A 241 -13.59 -24.84 0.79
C PHE A 241 -12.62 -25.43 -0.23
N GLU A 242 -13.13 -25.97 -1.36
CA GLU A 242 -12.28 -26.48 -2.44
C GLU A 242 -11.46 -25.37 -3.09
N PHE A 243 -12.02 -24.16 -3.22
CA PHE A 243 -11.30 -22.98 -3.69
C PHE A 243 -10.07 -22.67 -2.82
N VAL A 244 -10.23 -22.64 -1.50
CA VAL A 244 -9.15 -22.34 -0.56
C VAL A 244 -8.09 -23.45 -0.51
N GLU A 245 -8.52 -24.71 -0.64
CA GLU A 245 -7.62 -25.88 -0.64
C GLU A 245 -6.77 -25.98 -1.91
N THR A 246 -7.41 -25.90 -3.08
CA THR A 246 -6.77 -26.23 -4.36
C THR A 246 -6.18 -25.03 -5.08
N PHE A 247 -6.67 -23.83 -4.76
CA PHE A 247 -6.20 -22.56 -5.29
C PHE A 247 -5.88 -22.59 -6.80
N ASP A 248 -6.82 -23.14 -7.57
CA ASP A 248 -6.67 -23.28 -9.01
C ASP A 248 -6.55 -21.88 -9.65
N PRO A 249 -5.46 -21.57 -10.37
CA PRO A 249 -5.32 -20.29 -11.03
C PRO A 249 -6.49 -20.03 -11.98
N ARG A 250 -7.22 -21.04 -12.47
CA ARG A 250 -8.40 -20.88 -13.33
C ARG A 250 -9.65 -20.41 -12.59
N VAL A 251 -9.67 -20.41 -11.25
CA VAL A 251 -10.83 -19.91 -10.50
C VAL A 251 -11.09 -18.44 -10.83
N VAL A 252 -12.37 -18.10 -10.95
CA VAL A 252 -12.84 -16.74 -11.22
C VAL A 252 -12.58 -15.87 -9.99
N GLN A 253 -11.94 -14.73 -10.20
CA GLN A 253 -11.70 -13.74 -9.16
C GLN A 253 -12.99 -12.94 -8.90
N PRO A 254 -13.24 -12.48 -7.67
CA PRO A 254 -14.31 -11.52 -7.42
C PRO A 254 -14.06 -10.24 -8.25
N PRO A 255 -15.09 -9.62 -8.85
CA PRO A 255 -14.90 -8.49 -9.75
C PRO A 255 -14.09 -7.32 -9.16
N GLY A 256 -14.27 -7.03 -7.87
CA GLY A 256 -13.53 -5.97 -7.20
C GLY A 256 -12.03 -6.28 -7.02
N LEU A 257 -11.66 -7.55 -6.86
CA LEU A 257 -10.26 -7.98 -6.81
C LEU A 257 -9.60 -7.95 -8.19
N GLU A 258 -10.34 -8.38 -9.22
CA GLU A 258 -9.90 -8.31 -10.62
C GLU A 258 -9.63 -6.87 -11.04
N ALA A 259 -10.57 -5.95 -10.75
CA ALA A 259 -10.42 -4.53 -11.05
C ALA A 259 -9.21 -3.91 -10.34
N TYR A 260 -8.98 -4.28 -9.08
CA TYR A 260 -7.82 -3.85 -8.31
C TYR A 260 -6.50 -4.31 -8.94
N TYR A 261 -6.40 -5.57 -9.36
CA TYR A 261 -5.21 -6.09 -10.03
C TYR A 261 -5.02 -5.50 -11.43
N GLN A 262 -6.10 -5.26 -12.17
CA GLN A 262 -6.04 -4.58 -13.46
C GLN A 262 -5.42 -3.18 -13.34
N GLN A 263 -5.75 -2.42 -12.30
CA GLN A 263 -5.12 -1.12 -12.05
C GLN A 263 -3.62 -1.24 -11.80
N HIS A 264 -3.18 -2.26 -11.07
CA HIS A 264 -1.75 -2.51 -10.86
C HIS A 264 -1.05 -2.89 -12.16
N PHE A 265 -1.67 -3.74 -12.97
CA PHE A 265 -1.13 -4.10 -14.29
C PHE A 265 -0.97 -2.90 -15.21
N LEU A 266 -1.96 -1.98 -15.24
CA LEU A 266 -1.86 -0.74 -16.01
C LEU A 266 -0.77 0.21 -15.50
N LYS A 267 -0.42 0.17 -14.21
CA LYS A 267 0.74 0.90 -13.67
C LYS A 267 2.06 0.26 -14.08
N MET A 268 2.13 -1.07 -14.06
CA MET A 268 3.32 -1.79 -14.49
C MET A 268 3.55 -1.62 -16.00
N ILE A 269 2.48 -1.66 -16.79
CA ILE A 269 2.47 -1.56 -18.25
C ILE A 269 1.44 -0.50 -18.70
N PRO A 270 1.83 0.79 -18.70
CA PRO A 270 0.97 1.87 -19.13
C PRO A 270 0.51 1.73 -20.59
N SER A 271 -0.75 2.10 -20.87
CA SER A 271 -1.32 2.02 -22.22
C SER A 271 -0.64 2.95 -23.23
N ASN A 272 0.04 4.00 -22.75
CA ASN A 272 0.79 4.97 -23.56
C ASN A 272 2.28 4.60 -23.74
N SER A 273 2.74 3.47 -23.20
CA SER A 273 4.11 2.98 -23.44
C SER A 273 4.33 2.66 -24.92
N SER A 274 5.54 2.93 -25.41
CA SER A 274 5.94 2.55 -26.76
C SER A 274 5.89 1.02 -26.94
N SER A 275 5.76 0.53 -28.18
CA SER A 275 5.73 -0.92 -28.44
C SER A 275 6.97 -1.64 -27.88
N GLN A 276 8.15 -1.02 -28.01
CA GLN A 276 9.42 -1.58 -27.51
C GLN A 276 9.46 -1.62 -25.98
N GLU A 277 9.06 -0.53 -25.31
CA GLU A 277 9.01 -0.47 -23.85
C GLU A 277 8.00 -1.50 -23.29
N ARG A 278 6.86 -1.65 -23.96
CA ARG A 278 5.84 -2.62 -23.60
C ARG A 278 6.35 -4.05 -23.74
N GLU A 279 7.00 -4.38 -24.86
CA GLU A 279 7.59 -5.71 -25.08
C GLU A 279 8.66 -6.03 -24.03
N TRP A 280 9.53 -5.07 -23.73
CA TRP A 280 10.53 -5.17 -22.67
C TRP A 280 9.91 -5.48 -21.30
N LYS A 281 8.95 -4.65 -20.86
CA LYS A 281 8.24 -4.85 -19.59
C LYS A 281 7.54 -6.21 -19.54
N LEU A 282 6.91 -6.64 -20.64
CA LEU A 282 6.29 -7.96 -20.71
C LEU A 282 7.29 -9.09 -20.54
N SER A 283 8.52 -8.97 -21.07
CA SER A 283 9.58 -9.96 -20.89
C SER A 283 10.01 -10.09 -19.43
N VAL A 284 10.26 -8.96 -18.73
CA VAL A 284 10.56 -8.98 -17.29
C VAL A 284 9.38 -9.55 -16.49
N LEU A 285 8.15 -9.18 -16.83
CA LEU A 285 6.94 -9.66 -16.15
C LEU A 285 6.73 -11.17 -16.33
N LYS A 286 7.02 -11.73 -17.51
CA LYS A 286 6.96 -13.19 -17.75
C LYS A 286 7.89 -13.94 -16.80
N VAL A 287 9.08 -13.41 -16.53
CA VAL A 287 10.03 -13.99 -15.57
C VAL A 287 9.46 -13.94 -14.14
N LEU A 288 8.86 -12.82 -13.71
CA LEU A 288 8.21 -12.70 -12.39
C LEU A 288 7.08 -13.70 -12.18
N VAL A 289 6.38 -14.04 -13.25
CA VAL A 289 5.14 -14.83 -13.17
C VAL A 289 5.40 -16.34 -13.31
N GLN A 290 6.44 -16.75 -14.01
CA GLN A 290 6.79 -18.16 -14.20
C GLN A 290 6.99 -18.91 -12.88
N PHE A 291 6.29 -20.03 -12.71
CA PHE A 291 6.51 -20.99 -11.62
C PHE A 291 7.84 -21.70 -11.82
N SER A 292 8.63 -21.84 -10.76
CA SER A 292 9.76 -22.77 -10.81
C SER A 292 9.20 -24.18 -10.95
N SER A 293 9.55 -24.90 -12.01
CA SER A 293 9.26 -26.33 -12.05
C SER A 293 9.94 -26.97 -10.82
N PRO A 294 9.23 -27.79 -10.02
CA PRO A 294 9.87 -28.56 -8.97
C PRO A 294 10.97 -29.39 -9.63
N SER A 295 12.22 -29.17 -9.21
CA SER A 295 13.38 -29.86 -9.74
C SER A 295 13.21 -31.35 -9.45
N GLY A 296 12.98 -32.20 -10.46
CA GLY A 296 13.07 -33.65 -10.28
C GLY A 296 12.19 -34.59 -11.10
N TYR A 297 11.31 -34.13 -11.99
CA TYR A 297 10.62 -35.04 -12.91
C TYR A 297 11.05 -34.79 -14.35
N ALA A 298 11.96 -35.65 -14.81
CA ALA A 298 12.34 -35.75 -16.21
C ALA A 298 11.09 -35.86 -17.10
N LEU A 299 11.11 -35.12 -18.22
CA LEU A 299 10.14 -35.20 -19.31
C LEU A 299 10.03 -36.65 -19.83
N GLY A 300 9.08 -37.39 -19.28
CA GLY A 300 8.48 -38.56 -19.91
C GLY A 300 7.17 -38.13 -20.54
N THR A 301 7.09 -38.22 -21.85
CA THR A 301 5.92 -37.94 -22.69
C THR A 301 4.63 -38.53 -22.10
N SER A 302 3.70 -37.70 -21.63
CA SER A 302 2.26 -37.96 -21.64
C SER A 302 1.46 -36.71 -21.29
N THR A 303 0.47 -36.45 -22.13
CA THR A 303 -0.57 -35.43 -22.01
C THR A 303 -1.36 -35.55 -20.71
N THR A 304 -1.08 -34.71 -19.72
CA THR A 304 -2.05 -34.36 -18.67
C THR A 304 -1.82 -32.92 -18.22
N ASN A 305 -2.81 -32.06 -18.45
CA ASN A 305 -2.98 -30.76 -17.79
C ASN A 305 -3.21 -30.95 -16.28
N ALA A 306 -2.16 -31.27 -15.54
CA ALA A 306 -2.22 -31.32 -14.08
C ALA A 306 -1.71 -30.01 -13.50
N VAL A 307 -2.62 -29.25 -12.88
CA VAL A 307 -2.25 -28.15 -11.96
C VAL A 307 -1.63 -28.80 -10.72
N PRO A 308 -0.43 -28.39 -10.27
CA PRO A 308 0.14 -28.93 -9.04
C PRO A 308 -0.74 -28.52 -7.85
N LYS A 309 -1.22 -29.49 -7.07
CA LYS A 309 -1.74 -29.24 -5.73
C LYS A 309 -0.53 -29.01 -4.81
N THR A 310 -0.13 -27.76 -4.59
CA THR A 310 0.96 -27.42 -3.66
C THR A 310 0.47 -26.62 -2.47
N ASP A 311 1.08 -26.95 -1.33
CA ASP A 311 0.83 -26.35 -0.02
C ASP A 311 1.20 -24.86 -0.01
N GLY A 312 0.36 -24.03 0.63
CA GLY A 312 0.37 -22.57 0.46
C GLY A 312 1.66 -21.86 0.85
N SER A 313 2.49 -22.45 1.72
CA SER A 313 3.79 -21.89 2.12
C SER A 313 4.92 -22.17 1.13
N ALA A 314 4.77 -23.14 0.22
CA ALA A 314 5.80 -23.49 -0.77
C ALA A 314 5.73 -22.59 -2.02
N VAL A 315 4.57 -22.02 -2.33
CA VAL A 315 4.31 -21.27 -3.57
C VAL A 315 5.02 -19.90 -3.60
N SER A 316 5.29 -19.28 -2.43
CA SER A 316 6.01 -18.00 -2.38
C SER A 316 7.52 -18.17 -2.62
N ALA A 317 8.13 -19.22 -2.06
CA ALA A 317 9.56 -19.50 -2.23
C ALA A 317 9.92 -19.92 -3.67
N GLU A 318 8.99 -20.54 -4.40
CA GLU A 318 9.17 -20.99 -5.79
C GLU A 318 9.09 -19.86 -6.83
N ALA A 319 8.82 -18.61 -6.43
CA ALA A 319 8.70 -17.45 -7.32
C ALA A 319 9.91 -16.51 -7.29
N GLU A 320 10.77 -16.66 -6.28
CA GLU A 320 11.79 -15.69 -5.93
C GLU A 320 13.01 -15.78 -6.84
N ARG A 321 13.33 -14.69 -7.54
CA ARG A 321 14.43 -14.66 -8.50
C ARG A 321 15.39 -13.52 -8.22
N CYS A 322 16.69 -13.79 -8.33
CA CYS A 322 17.70 -12.76 -8.23
C CYS A 322 17.90 -12.03 -9.56
N LEU A 323 18.50 -10.85 -9.52
CA LEU A 323 18.75 -10.01 -10.70
C LEU A 323 19.45 -10.77 -11.85
N GLN A 324 20.45 -11.60 -11.52
CA GLN A 324 21.17 -12.40 -12.52
C GLN A 324 20.27 -13.42 -13.23
N GLN A 325 19.31 -14.00 -12.52
CA GLN A 325 18.37 -14.94 -13.13
C GLN A 325 17.43 -14.21 -14.10
N PHE A 326 16.97 -13.00 -13.76
CA PHE A 326 16.20 -12.18 -14.69
C PHE A 326 16.98 -11.87 -15.96
N ALA A 327 18.16 -11.26 -15.82
CA ALA A 327 19.02 -10.87 -16.93
C ALA A 327 19.34 -12.06 -17.86
N HIS A 328 19.67 -13.22 -17.29
CA HIS A 328 19.94 -14.44 -18.06
C HIS A 328 18.72 -14.96 -18.83
N MET A 329 17.52 -14.91 -18.24
CA MET A 329 16.32 -15.50 -18.83
C MET A 329 15.73 -14.69 -19.98
N ILE A 330 16.04 -13.38 -20.04
CA ILE A 330 15.57 -12.49 -21.12
C ILE A 330 16.72 -11.99 -22.01
N ASP A 331 17.93 -12.51 -21.82
CA ASP A 331 19.15 -12.13 -22.54
C ASP A 331 19.36 -10.59 -22.56
N ALA A 332 19.43 -9.99 -21.36
CA ALA A 332 19.54 -8.55 -21.19
C ALA A 332 20.57 -8.15 -20.13
N ASP A 333 20.91 -6.86 -20.10
CA ASP A 333 21.81 -6.30 -19.11
C ASP A 333 21.15 -6.24 -17.71
N GLU A 334 21.93 -6.51 -16.67
CA GLU A 334 21.45 -6.46 -15.28
C GLU A 334 20.94 -5.06 -14.89
N TYR A 335 21.51 -3.99 -15.43
CA TYR A 335 21.12 -2.61 -15.15
C TYR A 335 19.71 -2.28 -15.67
N ASP A 336 19.38 -2.68 -16.90
CA ASP A 336 18.06 -2.41 -17.49
C ASP A 336 16.95 -3.16 -16.74
N VAL A 337 17.27 -4.39 -16.30
CA VAL A 337 16.38 -5.19 -15.46
C VAL A 337 16.21 -4.55 -14.09
N GLU A 338 17.33 -4.16 -13.45
CA GLU A 338 17.32 -3.50 -12.15
C GLU A 338 16.46 -2.24 -12.21
N GLU A 339 16.68 -1.36 -13.18
CA GLU A 339 15.87 -0.15 -13.36
C GLU A 339 14.37 -0.46 -13.45
N THR A 340 14.00 -1.51 -14.18
CA THR A 340 12.59 -1.94 -14.30
C THR A 340 12.04 -2.45 -12.97
N LEU A 341 12.78 -3.31 -12.26
CA LEU A 341 12.38 -3.83 -10.96
C LEU A 341 12.32 -2.73 -9.90
N GLU A 342 13.23 -1.76 -9.93
CA GLU A 342 13.22 -0.59 -9.07
C GLU A 342 11.97 0.27 -9.26
N ASN A 343 11.51 0.41 -10.51
CA ASN A 343 10.26 1.10 -10.84
C ASN A 343 9.01 0.31 -10.43
N TRP A 344 9.15 -0.99 -10.18
CA TRP A 344 8.07 -1.89 -9.77
C TRP A 344 8.14 -2.32 -8.30
N LEU A 345 9.04 -1.76 -7.49
CA LEU A 345 9.19 -2.13 -6.07
C LEU A 345 7.89 -2.09 -5.28
N GLU A 346 6.98 -1.20 -5.68
CA GLU A 346 5.67 -1.09 -5.06
C GLU A 346 4.78 -2.34 -5.24
N PHE A 347 5.13 -3.24 -6.16
CA PHE A 347 4.47 -4.51 -6.46
C PHE A 347 5.33 -5.73 -6.11
N LEU A 348 6.50 -5.53 -5.51
CA LEU A 348 7.47 -6.58 -5.25
C LEU A 348 7.72 -6.77 -3.75
N THR A 349 8.03 -8.01 -3.38
CA THR A 349 8.65 -8.38 -2.11
C THR A 349 10.13 -8.65 -2.38
N LEU A 350 10.99 -8.13 -1.51
CA LEU A 350 12.43 -8.32 -1.59
C LEU A 350 12.87 -9.20 -0.41
N GLN A 351 13.54 -10.31 -0.72
CA GLN A 351 14.15 -11.17 0.28
C GLN A 351 15.66 -11.24 0.09
N GLN A 352 16.42 -11.22 1.18
CA GLN A 352 17.86 -11.40 1.13
C GLN A 352 18.20 -12.88 1.37
N ILE A 353 18.63 -13.57 0.30
CA ILE A 353 19.03 -14.98 0.31
C ILE A 353 20.47 -15.05 -0.17
N ASP A 354 21.36 -15.69 0.59
CA ASP A 354 22.78 -15.84 0.24
C ASP A 354 23.47 -14.52 -0.17
N ARG A 355 23.15 -13.44 0.54
CA ARG A 355 23.62 -12.05 0.27
C ARG A 355 23.15 -11.46 -1.07
N LYS A 356 22.25 -12.13 -1.78
CA LYS A 356 21.58 -11.62 -2.98
C LYS A 356 20.15 -11.20 -2.66
N ILE A 357 19.68 -10.19 -3.37
CA ILE A 357 18.27 -9.78 -3.32
C ILE A 357 17.51 -10.65 -4.31
N HIS A 358 16.46 -11.30 -3.82
CA HIS A 358 15.47 -12.00 -4.60
C HIS A 358 14.18 -11.19 -4.65
N TYR A 359 13.58 -11.14 -5.83
CA TYR A 359 12.36 -10.41 -6.12
C TYR A 359 11.22 -11.41 -6.37
N SER A 360 10.08 -11.15 -5.76
CA SER A 360 8.81 -11.83 -6.03
C SER A 360 7.67 -10.82 -6.03
N LEU A 361 6.51 -11.19 -6.57
CA LEU A 361 5.33 -10.32 -6.52
C LEU A 361 4.79 -10.25 -5.09
N TYR A 362 4.21 -9.10 -4.72
CA TYR A 362 3.73 -8.85 -3.36
C TYR A 362 2.63 -9.79 -2.86
N HIS A 363 1.96 -10.49 -3.78
CA HIS A 363 0.89 -11.43 -3.46
C HIS A 363 0.73 -12.47 -4.56
N PHE A 364 0.57 -13.73 -4.16
CA PHE A 364 0.45 -14.84 -5.11
C PHE A 364 -0.82 -14.75 -6.00
N SER A 365 -1.94 -14.21 -5.49
CA SER A 365 -3.19 -14.07 -6.28
C SER A 365 -3.02 -13.01 -7.38
N PHE A 366 -2.20 -11.97 -7.13
CA PHE A 366 -1.81 -11.02 -8.17
C PHE A 366 -0.93 -11.67 -9.24
N ARG A 367 0.00 -12.55 -8.85
CA ARG A 367 0.77 -13.36 -9.81
C ARG A 367 -0.11 -14.22 -10.70
N ASN A 368 -1.11 -14.88 -10.11
CA ASN A 368 -2.06 -15.70 -10.87
C ASN A 368 -2.86 -14.87 -11.87
N PHE A 369 -3.31 -13.68 -11.46
CA PHE A 369 -3.94 -12.72 -12.36
C PHE A 369 -3.02 -12.36 -13.54
N LEU A 370 -1.76 -11.98 -13.26
CA LEU A 370 -0.79 -11.63 -14.31
C LEU A 370 -0.51 -12.83 -15.23
N TRP A 371 -0.46 -14.04 -14.70
CA TRP A 371 -0.30 -15.26 -15.49
C TRP A 371 -1.43 -15.44 -16.51
N LYS A 372 -2.68 -15.21 -16.10
CA LYS A 372 -3.83 -15.24 -17.03
C LYS A 372 -3.69 -14.19 -18.11
N GLN A 373 -3.41 -12.95 -17.73
CA GLN A 373 -3.27 -11.83 -18.66
C GLN A 373 -2.20 -12.09 -19.73
N LEU A 374 -1.12 -12.79 -19.36
CA LEU A 374 -0.02 -13.12 -20.27
C LEU A 374 -0.25 -14.35 -21.15
N ASN A 375 -1.01 -15.35 -20.68
CA ASN A 375 -1.10 -16.66 -21.35
C ASN A 375 -2.45 -16.97 -21.99
N LEU A 376 -3.54 -16.37 -21.51
CA LEU A 376 -4.89 -16.63 -22.01
C LEU A 376 -5.37 -15.57 -23.01
N GLY A 377 -4.65 -14.45 -23.13
CA GLY A 377 -5.15 -13.26 -23.82
C GLY A 377 -6.33 -12.64 -23.07
N ALA A 378 -6.46 -11.32 -23.16
CA ALA A 378 -7.66 -10.62 -22.70
C ALA A 378 -8.82 -10.84 -23.69
#